data_AF-H2J0Q1-F1
#
_entry.id   AF-H2J0Q1-F1
#
_cell.length_a   1.000
_cell.length_b   1.000
_cell.length_c   1.000
_cell.angle_alpha   90.00
_cell.angle_beta   90.00
_cell.angle_gamma   90.00
#
_symmetry.space_group_name_H-M   'P 1'
#
loop_
_entity.id
_entity.type
_entity.pdbx_description
1 polymer ?
#
loop_
_entity_poly.entity_id
_entity_poly.type
_entity_poly.pdbx_seq_one_letter_code
_entity_poly.pdbx_strand_id
1 'polypeptide(L)'
;MFDDLIKTVKSQLYDRVTSPLFSCFFISWVGWNYKFILVLLSGIKIEEKFKYIDLNIYTSAYDIALHGIFYPLLTALFVIYIYPYPAKYTYSFYRRRQVELKEIQQQIDDDTPLTKEEAKKIRSDAFILNIEFEKEIEKLRDENISLRALLKQKGTPEASEAVNEDVKKTEGSSRNDEEDDRRYIPIFDKNDKDSQAKKLLVTGQDFVKQSMENFISQEEIFNGHSFMVNLKEDELIITLLSRNNGRGKSFKYKITIPDGRGNNYEYARISSNFKEDFLDFINKYGEKINLENE
;
A
#
# COMPACT_ATOMS: atom_id res chain seq x y z
N MET A 1 -22.53 41.56 -22.53
CA MET A 1 -23.61 42.09 -21.65
C MET A 1 -24.64 41.03 -21.28
N PHE A 2 -25.45 40.51 -22.22
CA PHE A 2 -26.38 39.40 -21.91
C PHE A 2 -25.64 38.13 -21.45
N ASP A 3 -24.53 37.80 -22.12
CA ASP A 3 -23.69 36.65 -21.72
C ASP A 3 -23.04 36.83 -20.34
N ASP A 4 -22.74 38.07 -19.95
CA ASP A 4 -22.17 38.39 -18.64
C ASP A 4 -23.24 38.30 -17.54
N LEU A 5 -24.48 38.68 -17.83
CA LEU A 5 -25.63 38.45 -16.96
C LEU A 5 -25.90 36.96 -16.80
N ILE A 6 -25.87 36.19 -17.90
CA ILE A 6 -26.06 34.73 -17.85
C ILE A 6 -24.94 34.07 -17.04
N LYS A 7 -23.68 34.48 -17.21
CA LYS A 7 -22.55 33.98 -16.40
C LYS A 7 -22.69 34.36 -14.93
N THR A 8 -23.14 35.56 -14.60
CA THR A 8 -23.32 36.01 -13.22
C THR A 8 -24.47 35.27 -12.54
N VAL A 9 -25.60 35.13 -13.24
CA VAL A 9 -26.76 34.34 -12.76
C VAL A 9 -26.35 32.88 -12.58
N LYS A 10 -25.61 32.31 -13.55
CA LYS A 10 -25.09 30.94 -13.44
C LYS A 10 -24.17 30.83 -12.23
N SER A 11 -23.18 31.70 -12.06
CA SER A 11 -22.26 31.67 -10.91
C SER A 11 -23.00 31.72 -9.57
N GLN A 12 -23.95 32.65 -9.42
CA GLN A 12 -24.72 32.77 -8.18
C GLN A 12 -25.67 31.59 -7.96
N LEU A 13 -26.23 31.02 -9.03
CA LEU A 13 -27.06 29.84 -8.95
C LEU A 13 -26.24 28.61 -8.58
N TYR A 14 -25.03 28.45 -9.13
CA TYR A 14 -24.11 27.38 -8.73
C TYR A 14 -23.75 27.52 -7.25
N ASP A 15 -23.28 28.69 -6.80
CA ASP A 15 -22.92 28.91 -5.39
C ASP A 15 -24.09 28.59 -4.43
N ARG A 16 -25.32 28.97 -4.80
CA ARG A 16 -26.52 28.70 -3.98
C ARG A 16 -27.05 27.27 -4.10
N VAL A 17 -26.95 26.63 -5.26
CA VAL A 17 -27.28 25.20 -5.49
C VAL A 17 -26.29 24.30 -4.75
N THR A 18 -25.07 24.76 -4.46
CA THR A 18 -24.16 24.05 -3.56
C THR A 18 -24.67 23.99 -2.11
N SER A 19 -25.60 24.86 -1.71
CA SER A 19 -26.24 24.77 -0.40
C SER A 19 -27.24 23.60 -0.39
N PRO A 20 -27.04 22.58 0.47
CA PRO A 20 -27.97 21.45 0.58
C PRO A 20 -29.40 21.90 0.88
N LEU A 21 -29.56 22.98 1.67
CA LEU A 21 -30.86 23.54 2.00
C LEU A 21 -31.60 24.09 0.79
N PHE A 22 -30.92 24.91 -0.01
CA PHE A 22 -31.55 25.51 -1.19
C PHE A 22 -31.92 24.46 -2.23
N SER A 23 -31.05 23.49 -2.48
CA SER A 23 -31.30 22.41 -3.44
C SER A 23 -32.46 21.51 -3.01
N CYS A 24 -32.48 21.05 -1.76
CA CYS A 24 -33.60 20.26 -1.25
C CYS A 24 -34.90 21.07 -1.21
N PHE A 25 -34.85 22.35 -0.83
CA PHE A 25 -36.01 23.25 -0.85
C PHE A 25 -36.55 23.45 -2.26
N PHE A 26 -35.69 23.72 -3.25
CA PHE A 26 -36.10 23.95 -4.63
C PHE A 26 -36.77 22.71 -5.22
N ILE A 27 -36.16 21.54 -5.04
CA ILE A 27 -36.74 20.26 -5.50
C ILE A 27 -38.08 20.01 -4.81
N SER A 28 -38.15 20.23 -3.49
CA SER A 28 -39.40 20.05 -2.76
C SER A 28 -40.48 21.05 -3.18
N TRP A 29 -40.09 22.31 -3.44
CA TRP A 29 -40.99 23.35 -3.91
C TRP A 29 -41.61 22.98 -5.24
N VAL A 30 -40.80 22.50 -6.18
CA VAL A 30 -41.27 21.97 -7.47
C VAL A 30 -42.24 20.80 -7.27
N GLY A 31 -41.94 19.90 -6.33
CA GLY A 31 -42.81 18.77 -5.99
C GLY A 31 -44.16 19.19 -5.44
N TRP A 32 -44.20 20.10 -4.47
CA TRP A 32 -45.46 20.59 -3.88
C TRP A 32 -46.25 21.50 -4.81
N ASN A 33 -45.56 22.26 -5.68
CA ASN A 33 -46.17 23.19 -6.63
C ASN A 33 -46.23 22.62 -8.06
N TYR A 34 -46.30 21.29 -8.20
CA TYR A 34 -46.33 20.64 -9.51
C TYR A 34 -47.51 21.10 -10.38
N LYS A 35 -48.69 21.34 -9.78
CA LYS A 35 -49.87 21.86 -10.50
C LYS A 35 -49.61 23.23 -11.11
N PHE A 36 -48.93 24.10 -10.38
CA PHE A 36 -48.56 25.42 -10.87
C PHE A 36 -47.62 25.32 -12.07
N ILE A 37 -46.59 24.46 -12.00
CA ILE A 37 -45.63 24.24 -13.08
C ILE A 37 -46.31 23.64 -14.32
N LEU A 38 -47.19 22.66 -14.13
CA LEU A 38 -47.96 22.05 -15.23
C LEU A 38 -48.86 23.08 -15.93
N VAL A 39 -49.51 23.97 -15.18
CA VAL A 39 -50.33 25.04 -15.76
C VAL A 39 -49.47 26.08 -16.48
N LEU A 40 -48.30 26.41 -15.94
CA LEU A 40 -47.35 27.33 -16.59
C LEU A 40 -46.88 26.79 -17.94
N LEU A 41 -46.57 25.49 -18.01
CA LEU A 41 -46.14 24.77 -19.21
C LEU A 41 -47.29 24.37 -20.15
N SER A 42 -48.54 24.47 -19.71
CA SER A 42 -49.70 24.15 -20.53
C SER A 42 -49.86 25.12 -21.72
N GLY A 43 -50.52 24.68 -22.79
CA GLY A 43 -50.83 25.51 -23.97
C GLY A 43 -51.97 26.53 -23.77
N ILE A 44 -52.46 26.72 -22.53
CA ILE A 44 -53.61 27.58 -22.22
C ILE A 44 -53.26 29.05 -22.46
N LYS A 45 -54.25 29.88 -22.82
CA LYS A 45 -54.06 31.33 -22.94
C LYS A 45 -53.64 31.94 -21.60
N ILE A 46 -52.79 32.96 -21.63
CA ILE A 46 -52.20 33.57 -20.42
C ILE A 46 -53.28 34.02 -19.42
N GLU A 47 -54.38 34.61 -19.90
CA GLU A 47 -55.49 35.06 -19.05
C GLU A 47 -56.21 33.91 -18.34
N GLU A 48 -56.40 32.79 -19.03
CA GLU A 48 -57.03 31.60 -18.48
C GLU A 48 -56.09 30.89 -17.48
N LYS A 49 -54.77 30.96 -17.70
CA LYS A 49 -53.77 30.45 -16.74
C LYS A 49 -53.85 31.15 -15.39
N PHE A 50 -53.86 32.48 -15.37
CA PHE A 50 -53.94 33.23 -14.12
C PHE A 50 -55.25 32.96 -13.38
N LYS A 51 -56.40 32.97 -14.09
CA LYS A 51 -57.69 32.59 -13.49
C LYS A 51 -57.66 31.17 -12.92
N TYR A 52 -57.05 30.23 -13.62
CA TYR A 52 -56.97 28.85 -13.14
C TYR A 52 -56.07 28.72 -11.90
N ILE A 53 -54.95 29.45 -11.86
CA ILE A 53 -54.05 29.48 -10.71
C ILE A 53 -54.76 30.05 -9.48
N ASP A 54 -55.42 31.20 -9.61
CA ASP A 54 -56.07 31.87 -8.48
C ASP A 54 -57.32 31.13 -7.99
N LEU A 55 -58.08 30.48 -8.89
CA LEU A 55 -59.32 29.80 -8.53
C LEU A 55 -59.14 28.34 -8.11
N ASN A 56 -58.13 27.63 -8.64
CA ASN A 56 -58.01 26.17 -8.45
C ASN A 56 -56.70 25.73 -7.76
N ILE A 57 -55.67 26.57 -7.75
CA ILE A 57 -54.36 26.20 -7.19
C ILE A 57 -54.10 26.94 -5.87
N TYR A 58 -54.36 28.24 -5.84
CA TYR A 58 -54.11 29.09 -4.68
C TYR A 58 -55.37 29.86 -4.29
N THR A 59 -56.35 29.13 -3.75
CA THR A 59 -57.66 29.67 -3.37
C THR A 59 -57.60 30.69 -2.23
N SER A 60 -56.56 30.62 -1.39
CA SER A 60 -56.36 31.53 -0.26
C SER A 60 -54.89 31.93 -0.12
N ALA A 61 -54.65 33.12 0.43
CA ALA A 61 -53.30 33.57 0.80
C ALA A 61 -52.60 32.60 1.78
N TYR A 62 -53.40 31.88 2.57
CA TYR A 62 -52.90 30.82 3.46
C TYR A 62 -52.36 29.62 2.68
N ASP A 63 -53.03 29.21 1.60
CA ASP A 63 -52.59 28.12 0.74
C ASP A 63 -51.28 28.47 0.03
N ILE A 64 -51.12 29.75 -0.37
CA ILE A 64 -49.87 30.26 -0.96
C ILE A 64 -48.71 30.15 0.04
N ALA A 65 -48.92 30.59 1.28
CA ALA A 65 -47.87 30.52 2.31
C ALA A 65 -47.52 29.07 2.67
N LEU A 66 -48.52 28.20 2.79
CA LEU A 66 -48.31 26.81 3.15
C LEU A 66 -47.64 26.02 2.02
N HIS A 67 -48.21 26.02 0.82
CA HIS A 67 -47.69 25.26 -0.32
C HIS A 67 -46.45 25.91 -0.95
N GLY A 68 -46.31 27.24 -0.84
CA GLY A 68 -45.18 27.98 -1.40
C GLY A 68 -43.94 27.97 -0.50
N ILE A 69 -44.10 27.98 0.82
CA ILE A 69 -42.95 28.11 1.74
C ILE A 69 -42.94 27.01 2.79
N PHE A 70 -44.04 26.84 3.53
CA PHE A 70 -44.02 26.00 4.73
C PHE A 70 -43.82 24.50 4.44
N TYR A 71 -44.62 23.89 3.55
CA TYR A 71 -44.49 22.47 3.21
C TYR A 71 -43.16 22.15 2.50
N PRO A 72 -42.72 22.93 1.50
CA PRO A 72 -41.41 22.71 0.88
C PRO A 72 -40.24 22.84 1.86
N LEU A 73 -40.30 23.80 2.79
CA LEU A 73 -39.26 24.01 3.80
C LEU A 73 -39.25 22.89 4.83
N LEU A 74 -40.42 22.48 5.33
CA LEU A 74 -40.55 21.39 6.29
C LEU A 74 -40.03 20.07 5.71
N THR A 75 -40.39 19.76 4.47
CA THR A 75 -39.92 18.55 3.77
C THR A 75 -38.44 18.64 3.41
N ALA A 76 -37.90 19.80 3.03
CA ALA A 76 -36.47 19.97 2.82
C ALA A 76 -35.67 19.75 4.10
N LEU A 77 -36.13 20.29 5.24
CA LEU A 77 -35.53 20.04 6.55
C LEU A 77 -35.65 18.56 6.92
N PHE A 78 -36.81 17.94 6.70
CA PHE A 78 -37.00 16.51 6.93
C PHE A 78 -36.00 15.69 6.12
N VAL A 79 -35.83 15.96 4.83
CA VAL A 79 -34.85 15.26 4.00
C VAL A 79 -33.43 15.51 4.52
N ILE A 80 -33.05 16.75 4.80
CA ILE A 80 -31.66 17.05 5.23
C ILE A 80 -31.33 16.42 6.59
N TYR A 81 -32.26 16.44 7.54
CA TYR A 81 -32.00 15.94 8.88
C TYR A 81 -32.30 14.45 9.02
N ILE A 82 -33.38 13.94 8.44
CA ILE A 82 -33.83 12.56 8.67
C ILE A 82 -33.24 11.60 7.65
N TYR A 83 -33.05 11.98 6.39
CA TYR A 83 -32.46 11.08 5.37
C TYR A 83 -31.04 10.57 5.68
N PRO A 84 -30.13 11.34 6.31
CA PRO A 84 -28.80 10.83 6.64
C PRO A 84 -28.79 9.62 7.57
N TYR A 85 -29.80 9.46 8.43
CA TYR A 85 -29.88 8.33 9.36
C TYR A 85 -30.08 6.97 8.67
N PRO A 86 -31.12 6.75 7.83
CA PRO A 86 -31.26 5.54 7.04
C PRO A 86 -30.15 5.41 5.99
N ALA A 87 -29.65 6.50 5.42
CA ALA A 87 -28.52 6.46 4.49
C ALA A 87 -27.25 5.91 5.17
N LYS A 88 -26.93 6.35 6.39
CA LYS A 88 -25.82 5.81 7.18
C LYS A 88 -26.01 4.33 7.50
N TYR A 89 -27.23 3.94 7.87
CA TYR A 89 -27.55 2.53 8.16
C TYR A 89 -27.35 1.65 6.93
N THR A 90 -27.97 2.00 5.80
CA THR A 90 -27.85 1.25 4.54
C THR A 90 -26.42 1.20 4.04
N TYR A 91 -25.68 2.31 4.13
CA TYR A 91 -24.27 2.35 3.76
C TYR A 91 -23.42 1.40 4.63
N SER A 92 -23.60 1.42 5.95
CA SER A 92 -22.87 0.54 6.85
C SER A 92 -23.21 -0.95 6.65
N PHE A 93 -24.50 -1.25 6.41
CA PHE A 93 -24.94 -2.60 6.06
C PHE A 93 -24.30 -3.08 4.75
N TYR A 94 -24.34 -2.24 3.71
CA TYR A 94 -23.74 -2.55 2.41
C TYR A 94 -22.22 -2.74 2.50
N ARG A 95 -21.52 -1.87 3.24
CA ARG A 95 -20.07 -2.00 3.46
C ARG A 95 -19.69 -3.28 4.19
N ARG A 96 -20.45 -3.66 5.23
CA ARG A 96 -20.24 -4.95 5.91
C ARG A 96 -20.43 -6.11 4.95
N ARG A 97 -21.48 -6.09 4.14
CA ARG A 97 -21.75 -7.16 3.17
C ARG A 97 -20.68 -7.23 2.07
N GLN A 98 -20.12 -6.10 1.64
CA GLN A 98 -18.98 -6.10 0.71
C GLN A 98 -17.73 -6.73 1.32
N VAL A 99 -17.46 -6.49 2.60
CA VAL A 99 -16.32 -7.11 3.29
C VAL A 99 -16.54 -8.62 3.41
N GLU A 100 -17.72 -9.04 3.87
CA GLU A 100 -18.08 -10.46 3.97
C GLU A 100 -17.99 -11.17 2.61
N LEU A 101 -18.48 -10.55 1.53
CA LEU A 101 -18.35 -11.11 0.18
C LEU A 101 -16.89 -11.24 -0.27
N LYS A 102 -16.02 -10.30 0.11
CA LYS A 102 -14.59 -10.39 -0.18
C LYS A 102 -13.91 -11.49 0.62
N GLU A 103 -14.28 -11.66 1.89
CA GLU A 103 -13.77 -12.74 2.74
C GLU A 103 -14.20 -14.11 2.20
N ILE A 104 -15.47 -14.26 1.81
CA ILE A 104 -15.97 -15.49 1.18
C ILE A 104 -15.24 -15.74 -0.15
N GLN A 105 -15.05 -14.71 -0.98
CA GLN A 105 -14.30 -14.83 -2.22
C GLN A 105 -12.86 -15.29 -1.96
N GLN A 106 -12.20 -14.69 -0.97
CA GLN A 106 -10.83 -15.06 -0.60
C GLN A 106 -10.75 -16.50 -0.09
N GLN A 107 -11.70 -16.95 0.74
CA GLN A 107 -11.77 -18.35 1.18
C GLN A 107 -11.95 -19.30 0.00
N ILE A 108 -12.82 -18.96 -0.95
CA ILE A 108 -13.01 -19.75 -2.17
C ILE A 108 -11.74 -19.79 -3.01
N ASP A 109 -11.05 -18.66 -3.15
CA ASP A 109 -9.80 -18.57 -3.93
C ASP A 109 -8.64 -19.33 -3.25
N ASP A 110 -8.55 -19.28 -1.92
CA ASP A 110 -7.55 -20.01 -1.12
C ASP A 110 -7.79 -21.54 -1.17
N ASP A 111 -9.05 -21.97 -1.14
CA ASP A 111 -9.45 -23.38 -1.23
C ASP A 111 -9.40 -23.91 -2.67
N THR A 112 -9.45 -23.03 -3.68
CA THR A 112 -9.39 -23.42 -5.09
C THR A 112 -7.93 -23.60 -5.51
N PRO A 113 -7.50 -24.82 -5.86
CA PRO A 113 -6.14 -25.03 -6.35
C PRO A 113 -5.93 -24.26 -7.67
N LEU A 114 -4.95 -23.35 -7.67
CA LEU A 114 -4.55 -22.57 -8.84
C LEU A 114 -4.41 -23.45 -10.08
N THR A 115 -5.01 -23.02 -11.20
CA THR A 115 -4.79 -23.71 -12.46
C THR A 115 -3.35 -23.54 -12.93
N LYS A 116 -2.84 -24.49 -13.73
CA LYS A 116 -1.47 -24.43 -14.25
C LYS A 116 -1.19 -23.16 -15.06
N GLU A 117 -2.21 -22.62 -15.73
CA GLU A 117 -2.11 -21.41 -16.55
C GLU A 117 -2.00 -20.15 -15.68
N GLU A 118 -2.80 -20.04 -14.62
CA GLU A 118 -2.74 -18.94 -13.66
C GLU A 118 -1.41 -18.95 -12.88
N ALA A 119 -0.96 -20.11 -12.43
CA ALA A 119 0.34 -20.24 -11.77
C ALA A 119 1.50 -19.84 -12.70
N LYS A 120 1.41 -20.16 -14.00
CA LYS A 120 2.40 -19.73 -14.99
C LYS A 120 2.35 -18.22 -15.20
N LYS A 121 1.16 -17.63 -15.24
CA LYS A 121 0.97 -16.18 -15.39
C LYS A 121 1.48 -15.40 -14.18
N ILE A 122 1.18 -15.84 -12.96
CA ILE A 122 1.69 -15.20 -11.74
C ILE A 122 3.22 -15.20 -11.73
N ARG A 123 3.85 -16.31 -12.14
CA ARG A 123 5.32 -16.38 -12.25
C ARG A 123 5.89 -15.42 -13.31
N SER A 124 5.22 -15.27 -14.46
CA SER A 124 5.66 -14.31 -15.47
C SER A 124 5.49 -12.88 -14.99
N ASP A 125 4.39 -12.58 -14.31
CA ASP A 125 4.09 -11.23 -13.82
C ASP A 125 5.08 -10.84 -12.71
N ALA A 126 5.38 -11.76 -11.78
CA ALA A 126 6.41 -11.56 -10.77
C ALA A 126 7.81 -11.34 -11.37
N PHE A 127 8.14 -12.04 -12.46
CA PHE A 127 9.40 -11.86 -13.17
C PHE A 127 9.49 -10.49 -13.86
N ILE A 128 8.43 -10.05 -14.53
CA ILE A 128 8.35 -8.72 -15.16
C ILE A 128 8.48 -7.63 -14.10
N LEU A 129 7.76 -7.76 -12.99
CA LEU A 129 7.80 -6.81 -11.89
C LEU A 129 9.21 -6.66 -11.30
N ASN A 130 9.93 -7.76 -11.12
CA ASN A 130 11.33 -7.70 -10.67
C ASN A 130 12.24 -6.96 -11.67
N ILE A 131 12.05 -7.18 -12.97
CA ILE A 131 12.81 -6.44 -14.00
C ILE A 131 12.51 -4.94 -13.93
N GLU A 132 11.25 -4.56 -13.71
CA GLU A 132 10.85 -3.15 -13.58
C GLU A 132 11.47 -2.51 -12.34
N PHE A 133 11.44 -3.19 -11.19
CA PHE A 133 12.09 -2.71 -9.98
C PHE A 133 13.60 -2.55 -10.14
N GLU A 134 14.28 -3.50 -10.79
CA GLU A 134 15.73 -3.43 -11.03
C GLU A 134 16.07 -2.18 -11.87
N LYS A 135 15.29 -1.92 -12.92
CA LYS A 135 15.45 -0.73 -13.77
C LYS A 135 15.19 0.56 -13.02
N GLU A 136 14.21 0.59 -12.13
CA GLU A 136 13.92 1.76 -11.32
C GLU A 136 15.04 2.04 -10.31
N ILE A 137 15.59 0.99 -9.68
CA ILE A 137 16.76 1.11 -8.81
C ILE A 137 17.96 1.65 -9.58
N GLU A 138 18.20 1.15 -10.79
CA GLU A 138 19.28 1.63 -11.66
C GLU A 138 19.10 3.11 -12.01
N LYS A 139 17.90 3.52 -12.42
CA LYS A 139 17.57 4.92 -12.70
C LYS A 139 17.77 5.82 -11.49
N LEU A 140 17.33 5.38 -10.31
CA LEU A 140 17.51 6.13 -9.07
C LEU A 140 18.99 6.24 -8.68
N ARG A 141 19.80 5.20 -8.94
CA ARG A 141 21.26 5.25 -8.74
C ARG A 141 21.92 6.25 -9.66
N ASP A 142 21.59 6.24 -10.94
CA ASP A 142 22.11 7.19 -11.92
C ASP A 142 21.73 8.63 -11.57
N GLU A 143 20.48 8.85 -11.17
CA GLU A 143 20.00 10.14 -10.68
C GLU A 143 20.78 10.57 -9.44
N ASN A 144 20.98 9.68 -8.45
CA ASN A 144 21.77 9.99 -7.26
C ASN A 144 23.22 10.36 -7.59
N ILE A 145 23.85 9.63 -8.52
CA ILE A 145 25.21 9.92 -8.99
C ILE A 145 25.26 11.30 -9.66
N SER A 146 24.31 11.60 -10.53
CA SER A 146 24.24 12.89 -11.23
C SER A 146 24.01 14.07 -10.26
N LEU A 147 23.13 13.90 -9.27
CA LEU A 147 22.86 14.89 -8.23
C LEU A 147 24.10 15.13 -7.36
N ARG A 148 24.82 14.07 -6.98
CA ARG A 148 26.10 14.19 -6.25
C ARG A 148 27.16 14.92 -7.07
N ALA A 149 27.25 14.66 -8.38
CA ALA A 149 28.16 15.37 -9.27
C ALA A 149 27.83 16.88 -9.36
N LEU A 150 26.54 17.22 -9.45
CA LEU A 150 26.08 18.61 -9.45
C LEU A 150 26.34 19.33 -8.11
N LEU A 151 26.14 18.63 -6.98
CA LEU A 151 26.46 19.17 -5.65
C LEU A 151 27.96 19.44 -5.49
N LYS A 152 28.81 18.54 -6.00
CA LYS A 152 30.26 18.71 -6.01
C LYS A 152 30.70 19.89 -6.88
N GLN A 153 30.03 20.12 -8.01
CA GLN A 153 30.30 21.26 -8.89
C GLN A 153 29.85 22.60 -8.29
N LYS A 154 28.78 22.62 -7.49
CA LYS A 154 28.27 23.83 -6.82
C LYS A 154 29.05 24.25 -5.57
N GLY A 155 30.10 23.53 -5.19
CA GLY A 155 31.10 24.01 -4.22
C GLY A 155 30.63 24.14 -2.77
N THR A 156 29.57 23.45 -2.35
CA THR A 156 29.16 23.36 -0.93
C THR A 156 30.06 22.35 -0.20
N PRO A 157 31.00 22.78 0.67
CA PRO A 157 31.98 21.88 1.31
C PRO A 157 31.39 21.05 2.46
N GLU A 158 30.24 21.43 3.00
CA GLU A 158 29.70 20.85 4.24
C GLU A 158 28.95 19.51 4.05
N ALA A 159 28.66 19.11 2.81
CA ALA A 159 27.93 17.85 2.53
C ALA A 159 28.85 16.68 2.13
N SER A 160 30.13 16.93 1.78
CA SER A 160 31.05 15.89 1.32
C SER A 160 31.74 15.10 2.43
N GLU A 161 31.72 15.59 3.68
CA GLU A 161 32.36 14.92 4.81
C GLU A 161 31.42 13.96 5.54
N ALA A 162 30.11 14.27 5.64
CA ALA A 162 29.14 13.41 6.32
C ALA A 162 28.85 12.07 5.58
N VAL A 163 29.10 12.00 4.27
CA VAL A 163 28.84 10.78 3.46
C VAL A 163 30.04 9.82 3.45
N ASN A 164 31.25 10.29 3.77
CA ASN A 164 32.45 9.45 3.79
C ASN A 164 32.58 8.62 5.09
N GLU A 165 31.86 8.97 6.16
CA GLU A 165 31.85 8.16 7.39
C GLU A 165 30.97 6.91 7.31
N ASP A 166 29.86 6.94 6.57
CA ASP A 166 28.95 5.78 6.47
C ASP A 166 29.49 4.65 5.57
N VAL A 167 30.44 4.93 4.67
CA VAL A 167 31.08 3.90 3.82
C VAL A 167 32.32 3.28 4.48
N LYS A 168 33.00 4.00 5.38
CA LYS A 168 34.22 3.48 6.06
C LYS A 168 33.94 2.44 7.15
N LYS A 169 32.69 2.29 7.60
CA LYS A 169 32.33 1.29 8.63
C LYS A 169 32.08 -0.11 8.09
N THR A 170 32.05 -0.32 6.77
CA THR A 170 31.68 -1.63 6.19
C THR A 170 32.86 -2.41 5.60
N GLU A 171 34.05 -1.82 5.46
CA GLU A 171 35.22 -2.50 4.86
C GLU A 171 36.47 -2.40 5.73
N GLY A 172 36.41 -2.99 6.93
CA GLY A 172 37.53 -3.04 7.87
C GLY A 172 37.94 -4.47 8.23
N SER A 173 38.53 -5.24 7.31
CA SER A 173 39.37 -6.38 7.66
C SER A 173 40.26 -6.85 6.49
N SER A 174 41.46 -6.29 6.37
CA SER A 174 42.74 -7.03 6.28
C SER A 174 43.88 -6.21 5.67
N ARG A 175 44.89 -5.98 6.52
CA ARG A 175 46.35 -5.98 6.30
C ARG A 175 47.03 -5.07 5.26
N ASN A 176 47.92 -4.27 5.86
CA ASN A 176 49.14 -3.58 5.44
C ASN A 176 50.04 -4.21 4.36
N ASP A 177 50.79 -3.29 3.76
CA ASP A 177 52.10 -3.34 3.09
C ASP A 177 52.17 -3.95 1.67
N GLU A 178 52.25 -3.07 0.66
CA GLU A 178 53.47 -2.81 -0.13
C GLU A 178 53.14 -1.96 -1.37
N GLU A 179 53.99 -0.96 -1.63
CA GLU A 179 54.02 -0.17 -2.87
C GLU A 179 54.22 -1.09 -4.07
N ASP A 180 53.24 -1.17 -4.96
CA ASP A 180 53.46 -1.69 -6.31
C ASP A 180 52.59 -0.92 -7.31
N ASP A 181 53.25 -0.49 -8.38
CA ASP A 181 52.77 0.36 -9.46
C ASP A 181 51.71 -0.38 -10.29
N ARG A 182 50.50 -0.48 -9.76
CA ARG A 182 49.38 -1.12 -10.45
C ARG A 182 48.71 -0.10 -11.35
N ARG A 183 49.12 -0.10 -12.62
CA ARG A 183 48.30 0.31 -13.77
C ARG A 183 46.85 -0.09 -13.51
N TYR A 184 45.98 0.91 -13.40
CA TYR A 184 44.54 0.72 -13.32
C TYR A 184 44.09 -0.10 -14.54
N ILE A 185 43.76 -1.37 -14.30
CA ILE A 185 43.02 -2.18 -15.25
C ILE A 185 41.55 -1.96 -14.88
N PRO A 186 40.72 -1.36 -15.75
CA PRO A 186 39.30 -1.25 -15.48
C PRO A 186 38.72 -2.64 -15.24
N ILE A 187 37.86 -2.76 -14.23
CA ILE A 187 37.17 -4.01 -13.84
C ILE A 187 36.36 -4.62 -15.00
N PHE A 188 36.11 -3.82 -16.04
CA PHE A 188 35.46 -4.23 -17.29
C PHE A 188 36.43 -4.10 -18.46
N ASP A 189 37.28 -5.10 -18.66
CA ASP A 189 37.81 -5.34 -20.00
C ASP A 189 36.71 -6.02 -20.82
N LYS A 190 36.18 -5.30 -21.83
CA LYS A 190 35.14 -5.82 -22.73
C LYS A 190 35.59 -7.04 -23.53
N ASN A 191 36.88 -7.37 -23.52
CA ASN A 191 37.45 -8.48 -24.27
C ASN A 191 37.70 -9.75 -23.45
N ASP A 192 37.48 -9.72 -22.12
CA ASP A 192 37.74 -10.89 -21.27
C ASP A 192 36.47 -11.73 -21.05
N LYS A 193 36.37 -12.84 -21.79
CA LYS A 193 35.24 -13.78 -21.70
C LYS A 193 35.17 -14.53 -20.36
N ASP A 194 36.26 -14.54 -19.58
CA ASP A 194 36.28 -15.18 -18.25
C ASP A 194 35.73 -14.27 -17.14
N SER A 195 35.63 -12.95 -17.38
CA SER A 195 35.17 -11.99 -16.36
C SER A 195 33.65 -12.05 -16.11
N GLN A 196 32.86 -12.65 -17.01
CA GLN A 196 31.43 -12.91 -16.75
C GLN A 196 31.16 -13.93 -15.63
N ALA A 197 32.17 -14.75 -15.25
CA ALA A 197 32.05 -15.68 -14.15
C ALA A 197 32.24 -15.02 -12.76
N LYS A 198 32.81 -13.80 -12.72
CA LYS A 198 32.95 -13.00 -11.50
C LYS A 198 31.85 -11.94 -11.41
N LYS A 199 30.60 -12.40 -11.56
CA LYS A 199 29.46 -11.72 -10.93
C LYS A 199 29.83 -11.51 -9.45
N LEU A 200 29.37 -10.42 -8.83
CA LEU A 200 29.16 -10.40 -7.38
C LEU A 200 28.17 -11.52 -7.06
N LEU A 201 28.68 -12.75 -7.00
CA LEU A 201 28.00 -13.93 -6.55
C LEU A 201 27.81 -13.65 -5.06
N VAL A 202 26.65 -13.10 -4.70
CA VAL A 202 26.00 -13.56 -3.47
C VAL A 202 26.05 -15.07 -3.61
N THR A 203 27.00 -15.70 -2.90
CA THR A 203 27.18 -17.13 -3.03
C THR A 203 25.84 -17.77 -2.66
N GLY A 204 25.53 -18.96 -3.18
CA GLY A 204 24.25 -19.58 -2.80
C GLY A 204 24.09 -19.72 -1.28
N GLN A 205 25.21 -19.76 -0.56
CA GLN A 205 25.31 -19.75 0.90
C GLN A 205 24.92 -18.39 1.51
N ASP A 206 25.38 -17.27 0.97
CA ASP A 206 24.99 -15.93 1.42
C ASP A 206 23.50 -15.67 1.20
N PHE A 207 22.95 -16.15 0.08
CA PHE A 207 21.52 -16.06 -0.18
C PHE A 207 20.71 -16.85 0.86
N VAL A 208 21.14 -18.06 1.19
CA VAL A 208 20.52 -18.90 2.23
C VAL A 208 20.60 -18.20 3.59
N LYS A 209 21.74 -17.57 3.92
CA LYS A 209 21.92 -16.81 5.16
C LYS A 209 20.93 -15.65 5.27
N GLN A 210 20.88 -14.76 4.27
CA GLN A 210 19.97 -13.61 4.28
C GLN A 210 18.50 -14.04 4.31
N SER A 211 18.15 -15.09 3.55
CA SER A 211 16.79 -15.63 3.53
C SER A 211 16.40 -16.18 4.91
N MET A 212 17.34 -16.77 5.65
CA MET A 212 17.11 -17.24 7.02
C MET A 212 16.95 -16.09 8.02
N GLU A 213 17.76 -15.03 7.91
CA GLU A 213 17.62 -13.84 8.78
C GLU A 213 16.24 -13.18 8.59
N ASN A 214 15.78 -13.09 7.34
CA ASN A 214 14.44 -12.59 7.02
C ASN A 214 13.34 -13.51 7.55
N PHE A 215 13.47 -14.84 7.36
CA PHE A 215 12.52 -15.83 7.86
C PHE A 215 12.32 -15.72 9.38
N ILE A 216 13.42 -15.62 10.13
CA ILE A 216 13.38 -15.49 11.59
C ILE A 216 12.68 -14.19 12.02
N SER A 217 12.88 -13.10 11.26
CA SER A 217 12.33 -11.78 11.60
C SER A 217 10.82 -11.66 11.30
N GLN A 218 10.28 -12.49 10.40
CA GLN A 218 8.90 -12.41 9.96
C GLN A 218 7.95 -13.38 10.67
N GLU A 219 8.46 -14.54 11.10
CA GLU A 219 7.63 -15.59 11.69
C GLU A 219 7.34 -15.33 13.17
N GLU A 220 6.05 -15.28 13.52
CA GLU A 220 5.60 -14.96 14.88
C GLU A 220 6.10 -15.94 15.95
N ILE A 221 6.35 -17.20 15.56
CA ILE A 221 6.87 -18.24 16.46
C ILE A 221 8.23 -17.92 17.06
N PHE A 222 9.00 -17.00 16.44
CA PHE A 222 10.32 -16.58 16.91
C PHE A 222 10.28 -15.26 17.69
N ASN A 223 9.12 -14.61 17.81
CA ASN A 223 8.99 -13.35 18.52
C ASN A 223 9.40 -13.49 19.99
N GLY A 224 10.12 -12.49 20.50
CA GLY A 224 10.65 -12.49 21.87
C GLY A 224 12.00 -13.20 22.04
N HIS A 225 12.51 -13.85 20.99
CA HIS A 225 13.81 -14.50 20.98
C HIS A 225 14.80 -13.72 20.10
N SER A 226 16.08 -13.70 20.50
CA SER A 226 17.14 -13.07 19.71
C SER A 226 17.99 -14.15 19.06
N PHE A 227 18.19 -14.05 17.74
CA PHE A 227 18.97 -15.01 16.98
C PHE A 227 20.16 -14.35 16.30
N MET A 228 21.23 -15.11 16.15
CA MET A 228 22.39 -14.76 15.33
C MET A 228 22.59 -15.84 14.28
N VAL A 229 22.54 -15.45 13.00
CA VAL A 229 22.77 -16.36 11.88
C VAL A 229 24.18 -16.15 11.36
N ASN A 230 25.02 -17.18 11.48
CA ASN A 230 26.39 -17.15 11.00
C ASN A 230 26.59 -18.21 9.92
N LEU A 231 27.36 -17.84 8.91
CA LEU A 231 27.83 -18.77 7.90
C LEU A 231 29.28 -19.15 8.23
N LYS A 232 29.56 -20.45 8.30
CA LYS A 232 30.92 -20.96 8.50
C LYS A 232 31.16 -22.09 7.52
N GLU A 233 31.96 -21.81 6.49
CA GLU A 233 32.19 -22.75 5.37
C GLU A 233 30.84 -23.18 4.77
N ASP A 234 30.53 -24.47 4.79
CA ASP A 234 29.29 -25.04 4.26
C ASP A 234 28.21 -25.24 5.35
N GLU A 235 28.34 -24.60 6.51
CA GLU A 235 27.37 -24.72 7.60
C GLU A 235 26.69 -23.38 7.91
N LEU A 236 25.36 -23.42 7.96
CA LEU A 236 24.54 -22.37 8.54
C LEU A 236 24.37 -22.64 10.04
N ILE A 237 24.81 -21.69 10.87
CA ILE A 237 24.72 -21.78 12.32
C ILE A 237 23.75 -20.71 12.81
N ILE A 238 22.60 -21.13 13.32
CA ILE A 238 21.61 -20.26 13.93
C ILE A 238 21.75 -20.37 15.45
N THR A 239 22.15 -19.28 16.11
CA THR A 239 22.35 -19.26 17.56
C THR A 239 21.27 -18.45 18.24
N LEU A 240 20.46 -19.12 19.06
CA LEU A 240 19.53 -18.48 19.98
C LEU A 240 20.30 -17.86 21.14
N LEU A 241 20.13 -16.57 21.38
CA LEU A 241 20.77 -15.80 22.44
C LEU A 241 19.82 -15.68 23.64
N SER A 242 20.28 -16.12 24.82
CA SER A 242 19.56 -15.87 26.08
C SER A 242 19.92 -14.50 26.65
N ARG A 243 18.90 -13.69 26.98
CA ARG A 243 19.08 -12.37 27.60
C ARG A 243 19.77 -12.42 28.97
N ASN A 244 19.58 -13.48 29.74
CA ASN A 244 19.93 -13.46 31.18
C ASN A 244 21.22 -14.20 31.53
N ASN A 245 21.66 -15.19 30.72
CA ASN A 245 22.78 -16.06 31.13
C ASN A 245 23.93 -16.16 30.11
N GLY A 246 23.87 -15.44 28.97
CA GLY A 246 24.87 -15.51 27.90
C GLY A 246 25.05 -16.90 27.27
N ARG A 247 24.30 -17.91 27.74
CA ARG A 247 24.26 -19.27 27.19
C ARG A 247 23.26 -19.28 26.04
N GLY A 248 23.75 -19.57 24.85
CA GLY A 248 22.93 -19.73 23.66
C GLY A 248 22.82 -21.18 23.22
N LYS A 249 21.73 -21.51 22.52
CA LYS A 249 21.56 -22.79 21.83
C LYS A 249 21.87 -22.57 20.36
N SER A 250 22.86 -23.28 19.84
CA SER A 250 23.17 -23.26 18.41
C SER A 250 22.53 -24.45 17.69
N PHE A 251 21.88 -24.16 16.58
CA PHE A 251 21.35 -25.07 15.59
C PHE A 251 22.26 -25.03 14.37
N LYS A 252 22.65 -26.18 13.82
CA LYS A 252 23.63 -26.27 12.74
C LYS A 252 23.05 -27.03 11.57
N TYR A 253 23.15 -26.46 10.38
CA TYR A 253 22.62 -27.04 9.16
C TYR A 253 23.67 -27.02 8.07
N LYS A 254 23.97 -28.18 7.49
CA LYS A 254 24.88 -28.27 6.36
C LYS A 254 24.19 -27.81 5.08
N ILE A 255 24.72 -26.78 4.44
CA ILE A 255 24.26 -26.26 3.16
C ILE A 255 24.86 -27.14 2.05
N THR A 256 24.00 -27.73 1.23
CA THR A 256 24.44 -28.48 0.06
C THR A 256 23.81 -27.85 -1.15
N ILE A 257 24.55 -27.09 -1.97
CA ILE A 257 23.99 -26.51 -3.20
C ILE A 257 24.17 -27.54 -4.31
N PRO A 258 23.15 -28.35 -4.67
CA PRO A 258 23.25 -29.25 -5.81
C PRO A 258 23.34 -28.48 -7.12
N ASP A 259 24.26 -28.89 -8.00
CA ASP A 259 24.38 -28.34 -9.35
C ASP A 259 23.03 -28.42 -10.08
N GLY A 260 22.44 -27.26 -10.33
CA GLY A 260 21.22 -27.12 -11.14
C GLY A 260 19.87 -27.10 -10.39
N ARG A 261 19.81 -27.25 -9.05
CA ARG A 261 18.59 -26.88 -8.29
C ARG A 261 18.87 -25.57 -7.56
N GLY A 262 18.12 -24.52 -7.91
CA GLY A 262 18.37 -23.17 -7.40
C GLY A 262 18.34 -23.07 -5.87
N ASN A 263 19.03 -22.05 -5.35
CA ASN A 263 19.27 -21.78 -3.93
C ASN A 263 18.00 -21.82 -3.03
N ASN A 264 16.82 -21.66 -3.61
CA ASN A 264 15.53 -21.71 -2.93
C ASN A 264 15.23 -23.08 -2.28
N TYR A 265 15.74 -24.17 -2.85
CA TYR A 265 15.52 -25.52 -2.28
C TYR A 265 16.21 -25.69 -0.92
N GLU A 266 17.46 -25.24 -0.83
CA GLU A 266 18.24 -25.34 0.41
C GLU A 266 17.67 -24.45 1.50
N TYR A 267 17.25 -23.24 1.14
CA TYR A 267 16.52 -22.36 2.07
C TYR A 267 15.27 -23.05 2.63
N ALA A 268 14.40 -23.59 1.77
CA ALA A 268 13.15 -24.23 2.21
C ALA A 268 13.39 -25.46 3.12
N ARG A 269 14.43 -26.24 2.83
CA ARG A 269 14.82 -27.39 3.67
C ARG A 269 15.28 -26.92 5.05
N ILE A 270 16.17 -25.93 5.10
CA ILE A 270 16.76 -25.46 6.35
C ILE A 270 15.71 -24.73 7.19
N SER A 271 14.82 -23.94 6.59
CA SER A 271 13.78 -23.20 7.33
C SER A 271 12.75 -24.14 7.97
N SER A 272 12.33 -25.19 7.24
CA SER A 272 11.43 -26.22 7.78
C SER A 272 12.07 -26.96 8.96
N ASN A 273 13.30 -27.44 8.80
CA ASN A 273 14.01 -28.16 9.84
C ASN A 273 14.26 -27.28 11.07
N PHE A 274 14.63 -26.01 10.85
CA PHE A 274 14.86 -25.07 11.95
C PHE A 274 13.58 -24.78 12.74
N LYS A 275 12.45 -24.63 12.06
CA LYS A 275 11.15 -24.44 12.72
C LYS A 275 10.80 -25.62 13.62
N GLU A 276 10.97 -26.85 13.13
CA GLU A 276 10.75 -28.07 13.91
C GLU A 276 11.71 -28.18 15.10
N ASP A 277 13.02 -28.02 14.86
CA ASP A 277 14.04 -28.09 15.91
C ASP A 277 13.83 -27.04 17.02
N PHE A 278 13.38 -25.85 16.64
CA PHE A 278 13.09 -24.76 17.56
C PHE A 278 11.85 -25.07 18.41
N LEU A 279 10.76 -25.55 17.79
CA LEU A 279 9.56 -25.95 18.51
C LEU A 279 9.84 -27.09 19.49
N ASP A 280 10.62 -28.09 19.10
CA ASP A 280 11.06 -29.17 19.97
C ASP A 280 11.91 -28.66 21.14
N PHE A 281 12.77 -27.68 20.88
CA PHE A 281 13.55 -27.03 21.94
C PHE A 281 12.65 -26.29 22.94
N ILE A 282 11.68 -25.51 22.46
CA ILE A 282 10.73 -24.80 23.32
C ILE A 282 9.84 -25.79 24.09
N ASN A 283 9.33 -26.85 23.46
CA ASN A 283 8.52 -27.85 24.16
C ASN A 283 9.31 -28.58 25.24
N LYS A 284 10.60 -28.83 25.02
CA LYS A 284 11.47 -29.55 25.95
C LYS A 284 12.01 -28.68 27.09
N TYR A 285 12.18 -27.37 26.88
CA TYR A 285 12.85 -26.47 27.82
C TYR A 285 12.04 -25.22 28.20
N GLY A 286 10.84 -25.04 27.64
CA GLY A 286 10.00 -23.85 27.77
C GLY A 286 9.56 -23.55 29.21
N GLU A 287 9.32 -24.57 30.04
CA GLU A 287 9.05 -24.36 31.47
C GLU A 287 10.26 -23.86 32.27
N LYS A 288 11.50 -23.98 31.75
CA LYS A 288 12.74 -23.53 32.43
C LYS A 288 13.28 -22.22 31.89
N ILE A 289 12.74 -21.71 30.79
CA ILE A 289 13.15 -20.46 30.15
C ILE A 289 11.94 -19.53 30.23
N ASN A 290 11.63 -19.07 31.45
CA ASN A 290 10.63 -18.02 31.66
C ASN A 290 11.07 -16.78 30.86
N LEU A 291 10.38 -16.54 29.75
CA LEU A 291 10.48 -15.37 28.89
C LEU A 291 9.23 -14.50 29.08
N GLU A 292 8.83 -14.31 30.33
CA GLU A 292 7.87 -13.29 30.71
C GLU A 292 8.47 -12.43 31.83
N ASN A 293 8.79 -11.20 31.45
CA ASN A 293 8.62 -9.95 32.21
C ASN A 293 8.83 -10.00 33.74
N GLU A 294 10.02 -9.60 34.17
CA GLU A 294 10.18 -8.47 35.12
C GLU A 294 10.94 -7.34 34.42
#